data_AF-A0A9N8PN85-F1
#
_entry.id   AF-A0A9N8PN85-F1
#
_cell.length_a   1.000
_cell.length_b   1.000
_cell.length_c   1.000
_cell.angle_alpha   90.00
_cell.angle_beta   90.00
_cell.angle_gamma   90.00
#
_symmetry.space_group_name_H-M   'P 1'
#
loop_
_entity.id
_entity.type
_entity.pdbx_description
1 polymer ?
#
loop_
_entity_poly.entity_id
_entity_poly.type
_entity_poly.pdbx_seq_one_letter_code
_entity_poly.pdbx_strand_id
1 'polypeptide(L)'
;MNAVRAYFEWMPIRQVEMDDNLRIWRSFSIGSLFDLIMLDTRQYDRSITDLYWNTDYVHELSNDAGRSMMGSRQENWFYNQLSQSANRGAAWRLIGSQTVFSRVNESAAYGNTNPLDYDAWDGYQANRNRTLSHLYNNGIGNNIVMSGDSHASWVSDLVWLDHEGYNSTSGNNSIGVEFAGSAVSSPCPYGQNITLQAANNASNWLVHANDELQWNDIYYRGYFELHINYDEVTANYFGMPTIINRNPDEISLANFTVKSGANKLQRPVAGGIVESGALKIGQVKQTNATNNTETGVWFVSQANVEDI
;
A
#
# COMPACT_ATOMS: atom_id res chain seq x y z
N MET A 1 17.90 -16.75 12.72
CA MET A 1 17.40 -18.09 13.14
C MET A 1 16.40 -18.02 14.30
N ASN A 2 16.69 -17.38 15.44
CA ASN A 2 15.76 -17.35 16.58
C ASN A 2 14.43 -16.64 16.27
N ALA A 3 14.47 -15.49 15.58
CA ALA A 3 13.26 -14.75 15.20
C ALA A 3 12.34 -15.53 14.25
N VAL A 4 12.92 -16.20 13.25
CA VAL A 4 12.18 -17.04 12.29
C VAL A 4 11.48 -18.18 13.01
N ARG A 5 12.19 -18.88 13.90
CA ARG A 5 11.60 -19.95 14.71
C ARG A 5 10.42 -19.45 15.54
N ALA A 6 10.59 -18.34 16.26
CA ALA A 6 9.52 -17.76 17.06
C ALA A 6 8.29 -17.38 16.20
N TYR A 7 8.52 -16.85 14.99
CA TYR A 7 7.44 -16.54 14.05
C TYR A 7 6.62 -17.80 13.69
N PHE A 8 7.28 -18.92 13.37
CA PHE A 8 6.58 -20.19 13.09
C PHE A 8 5.92 -20.82 14.32
N GLU A 9 6.43 -20.57 15.53
CA GLU A 9 5.84 -21.09 16.78
C GLU A 9 4.56 -20.33 17.18
N TRP A 10 4.46 -19.04 16.85
CA TRP A 10 3.36 -18.17 17.31
C TRP A 10 2.35 -17.78 16.22
N MET A 11 2.69 -17.94 14.94
CA MET A 11 1.78 -17.67 13.83
C MET A 11 1.12 -18.96 13.32
N PRO A 12 -0.16 -18.93 12.95
CA PRO A 12 -0.85 -20.08 12.36
C PRO A 12 -0.46 -20.25 10.88
N ILE A 13 0.82 -20.49 10.62
CA ILE A 13 1.39 -20.64 9.28
C ILE A 13 1.87 -22.08 9.06
N ARG A 14 1.64 -22.59 7.85
CA ARG A 14 2.26 -23.84 7.41
C ARG A 14 3.60 -23.56 6.76
N GLN A 15 4.57 -24.42 7.03
CA GLN A 15 5.82 -24.41 6.29
C GLN A 15 5.54 -24.68 4.80
N VAL A 16 6.12 -23.84 3.93
CA VAL A 16 5.89 -23.92 2.48
C VAL A 16 6.76 -25.03 1.87
N GLU A 17 8.01 -25.12 2.29
CA GLU A 17 8.99 -26.12 1.87
C GLU A 17 9.75 -26.63 3.10
N MET A 18 9.79 -27.97 3.28
CA MET A 18 10.32 -28.59 4.50
C MET A 18 11.83 -28.37 4.70
N ASP A 19 12.57 -28.15 3.62
CA ASP A 19 14.00 -27.91 3.58
C ASP A 19 14.37 -26.41 3.56
N ASP A 20 13.37 -25.52 3.44
CA ASP A 20 13.55 -24.07 3.43
C ASP A 20 12.71 -23.38 4.51
N ASN A 21 13.30 -23.25 5.69
CA ASN A 21 12.67 -22.63 6.86
C ASN A 21 12.51 -21.10 6.75
N LEU A 22 13.13 -20.44 5.76
CA LEU A 22 12.96 -18.99 5.55
C LEU A 22 11.81 -18.69 4.59
N ARG A 23 11.39 -19.69 3.82
CA ARG A 23 10.41 -19.51 2.77
C ARG A 23 8.97 -19.37 3.29
N ILE A 24 8.43 -18.15 3.16
CA ILE A 24 7.03 -17.85 3.57
C ILE A 24 6.12 -17.36 2.44
N TRP A 25 6.63 -16.86 1.31
CA TRP A 25 5.78 -16.35 0.22
C TRP A 25 4.99 -17.49 -0.44
N ARG A 26 3.73 -17.24 -0.78
CA ARG A 26 2.77 -18.29 -1.14
C ARG A 26 1.58 -17.70 -1.86
N SER A 27 0.82 -18.53 -2.56
CA SER A 27 -0.41 -18.12 -3.26
C SER A 27 -1.61 -18.95 -2.83
N PHE A 28 -2.79 -18.35 -2.93
CA PHE A 28 -4.07 -18.99 -2.67
C PHE A 28 -5.06 -18.64 -3.78
N SER A 29 -5.73 -19.65 -4.32
CA SER A 29 -6.80 -19.45 -5.31
C SER A 29 -8.16 -19.56 -4.64
N ILE A 30 -8.91 -18.46 -4.63
CA ILE A 30 -10.26 -18.38 -4.07
C ILE A 30 -11.26 -18.49 -5.24
N GLY A 31 -11.48 -19.74 -5.67
CA GLY A 31 -12.30 -20.04 -6.85
C GLY A 31 -11.84 -19.27 -8.09
N SER A 32 -12.78 -18.78 -8.89
CA SER A 32 -12.52 -17.87 -10.01
C SER A 32 -12.49 -16.40 -9.60
N LEU A 33 -12.78 -16.07 -8.33
CA LEU A 33 -12.91 -14.68 -7.90
C LEU A 33 -11.55 -13.99 -7.82
N PHE A 34 -10.62 -14.52 -7.04
CA PHE A 34 -9.28 -13.93 -6.96
C PHE A 34 -8.18 -14.94 -6.65
N ASP A 35 -6.96 -14.58 -7.01
CA ASP A 35 -5.74 -15.16 -6.44
C ASP A 35 -5.11 -14.17 -5.46
N LEU A 36 -4.76 -14.66 -4.27
CA LEU A 36 -3.97 -13.92 -3.29
C LEU A 36 -2.52 -14.39 -3.37
N ILE A 37 -1.61 -13.49 -3.71
CA ILE A 37 -0.18 -13.74 -3.92
C ILE A 37 0.58 -12.97 -2.84
N MET A 38 1.07 -13.67 -1.82
CA MET A 38 1.76 -13.08 -0.67
C MET A 38 3.27 -13.13 -0.88
N LEU A 39 3.92 -11.96 -0.86
CA LEU A 39 5.36 -11.78 -1.03
C LEU A 39 6.11 -11.78 0.31
N ASP A 40 7.41 -12.08 0.26
CA ASP A 40 8.40 -11.69 1.27
C ASP A 40 9.36 -10.67 0.64
N THR A 41 9.39 -9.45 1.16
CA THR A 41 10.29 -8.38 0.71
C THR A 41 11.34 -8.03 1.75
N ARG A 42 11.59 -8.91 2.73
CA ARG A 42 12.48 -8.64 3.87
C ARG A 42 13.61 -9.66 4.01
N GLN A 43 13.28 -10.92 4.28
CA GLN A 43 14.24 -11.82 4.93
C GLN A 43 14.90 -12.84 4.01
N TYR A 44 14.35 -13.08 2.82
CA TYR A 44 14.81 -14.22 2.02
C TYR A 44 16.08 -13.95 1.22
N ASP A 45 16.01 -13.07 0.22
CA ASP A 45 17.12 -12.84 -0.73
C ASP A 45 17.11 -11.40 -1.26
N ARG A 46 16.68 -10.47 -0.39
CA ARG A 46 16.62 -9.04 -0.67
C ARG A 46 18.03 -8.46 -0.78
N SER A 47 18.30 -7.64 -1.80
CA SER A 47 19.53 -6.84 -1.86
C SER A 47 19.62 -5.87 -0.67
N ILE A 48 20.82 -5.37 -0.35
CA ILE A 48 21.03 -4.43 0.76
C ILE A 48 19.99 -3.29 0.77
N THR A 49 19.41 -3.03 1.93
CA THR A 49 18.40 -1.99 2.15
C THR A 49 19.00 -0.74 2.80
N ASP A 50 18.21 0.32 2.86
CA ASP A 50 18.56 1.51 3.64
C ASP A 50 18.48 1.22 5.15
N LEU A 51 19.56 1.57 5.85
CA LEU A 51 19.74 1.46 7.29
C LEU A 51 20.06 2.83 7.90
N TYR A 52 19.68 3.91 7.22
CA TYR A 52 19.88 5.33 7.55
C TYR A 52 21.32 5.83 7.45
N TRP A 53 22.32 4.99 7.77
CA TRP A 53 23.74 5.36 7.65
C TRP A 53 24.31 5.13 6.25
N ASN A 54 23.60 4.40 5.38
CA ASN A 54 23.99 4.07 4.01
C ASN A 54 23.01 4.60 2.96
N THR A 55 22.13 5.56 3.29
CA THR A 55 21.10 6.08 2.38
C THR A 55 21.68 6.56 1.05
N ASP A 56 22.78 7.34 1.07
CA ASP A 56 23.43 7.82 -0.16
C ASP A 56 23.89 6.66 -1.05
N TYR A 57 24.49 5.63 -0.44
CA TYR A 57 24.92 4.44 -1.16
C TYR A 57 23.72 3.72 -1.78
N VAL A 58 22.63 3.50 -1.03
CA VAL A 58 21.44 2.81 -1.55
C VAL A 58 20.74 3.61 -2.64
N HIS A 59 20.73 4.94 -2.54
CA HIS A 59 20.22 5.82 -3.58
C HIS A 59 21.00 5.63 -4.89
N GLU A 60 22.35 5.69 -4.87
CA GLU A 60 23.18 5.55 -6.06
C GLU A 60 22.91 4.27 -6.85
N LEU A 61 22.66 3.18 -6.12
CA LEU A 61 22.39 1.86 -6.70
C LEU A 61 20.90 1.54 -6.87
N SER A 62 19.97 2.40 -6.44
CA SER A 62 18.51 2.11 -6.39
C SER A 62 17.92 1.60 -7.72
N ASN A 63 18.47 2.03 -8.85
CA ASN A 63 18.08 1.62 -10.21
C ASN A 63 19.09 0.66 -10.90
N ASP A 64 20.04 0.09 -10.15
CA ASP A 64 20.94 -0.93 -10.67
C ASP A 64 20.15 -2.17 -11.13
N ALA A 65 20.46 -2.66 -12.34
CA ALA A 65 19.72 -3.72 -12.99
C ALA A 65 19.69 -5.04 -12.18
N GLY A 66 20.73 -5.32 -11.40
CA GLY A 66 20.86 -6.51 -10.57
C GLY A 66 20.14 -6.44 -9.23
N ARG A 67 19.66 -5.26 -8.81
CA ARG A 67 18.94 -5.14 -7.53
C ARG A 67 17.61 -5.87 -7.55
N SER A 68 17.32 -6.49 -6.42
CA SER A 68 16.09 -7.24 -6.21
C SER A 68 15.57 -7.10 -4.79
N MET A 69 14.26 -6.84 -4.68
CA MET A 69 13.52 -6.79 -3.43
C MET A 69 13.19 -8.20 -2.91
N MET A 70 13.13 -9.18 -3.83
CA MET A 70 12.61 -10.53 -3.55
C MET A 70 13.66 -11.63 -3.78
N GLY A 71 14.74 -11.32 -4.49
CA GLY A 71 15.67 -12.29 -5.04
C GLY A 71 15.10 -13.03 -6.27
N SER A 72 16.01 -13.63 -7.03
CA SER A 72 15.67 -14.23 -8.34
C SER A 72 14.65 -15.36 -8.25
N ARG A 73 14.70 -16.17 -7.17
CA ARG A 73 13.80 -17.31 -6.97
C ARG A 73 12.35 -16.86 -6.80
N GLN A 74 12.12 -15.87 -5.94
CA GLN A 74 10.78 -15.35 -5.69
C GLN A 74 10.29 -14.48 -6.84
N GLU A 75 11.15 -13.68 -7.49
CA GLU A 75 10.78 -12.93 -8.70
C GLU A 75 10.20 -13.87 -9.79
N ASN A 76 10.94 -14.93 -10.13
CA ASN A 76 10.51 -15.90 -11.14
C ASN A 76 9.20 -16.60 -10.73
N TRP A 77 9.09 -16.99 -9.46
CA TRP A 77 7.85 -17.57 -8.93
C TRP A 77 6.68 -16.58 -9.04
N PHE A 78 6.88 -15.31 -8.67
CA PHE A 78 5.86 -14.28 -8.65
C PHE A 78 5.32 -13.99 -10.04
N TYR A 79 6.20 -13.79 -11.04
CA TYR A 79 5.78 -13.58 -12.42
C TYR A 79 5.04 -14.79 -12.99
N ASN A 80 5.47 -16.01 -12.65
CA ASN A 80 4.73 -17.21 -13.01
C ASN A 80 3.34 -17.25 -12.36
N GLN A 81 3.18 -16.85 -11.10
CA GLN A 81 1.88 -16.79 -10.44
C GLN A 81 0.94 -15.76 -11.09
N LEU A 82 1.45 -14.57 -11.43
CA LEU A 82 0.68 -13.54 -12.14
C LEU A 82 0.17 -14.05 -13.50
N SER A 83 1.06 -14.67 -14.28
CA SER A 83 0.72 -15.26 -15.57
C SER A 83 -0.27 -16.42 -15.44
N GLN A 84 -0.08 -17.32 -14.48
CA GLN A 84 -1.00 -18.43 -14.23
C GLN A 84 -2.38 -17.96 -13.80
N SER A 85 -2.44 -16.95 -12.91
CA SER A 85 -3.69 -16.30 -12.48
C SER A 85 -4.46 -15.70 -13.66
N ALA A 86 -3.73 -15.06 -14.57
CA ALA A 86 -4.30 -14.51 -15.79
C ALA A 86 -4.84 -15.58 -16.74
N ASN A 87 -4.01 -16.57 -17.04
CA ASN A 87 -4.35 -17.62 -17.98
C ASN A 87 -5.52 -18.50 -17.50
N ARG A 88 -5.67 -18.69 -16.18
CA ARG A 88 -6.81 -19.42 -15.62
C ARG A 88 -8.10 -18.60 -15.57
N GLY A 89 -8.05 -17.30 -15.86
CA GLY A 89 -9.21 -16.40 -15.84
C GLY A 89 -9.67 -16.01 -14.44
N ALA A 90 -8.76 -15.84 -13.47
CA ALA A 90 -9.12 -15.23 -12.18
C ALA A 90 -9.60 -13.79 -12.41
N ALA A 91 -10.71 -13.39 -11.77
CA ALA A 91 -11.22 -12.03 -11.93
C ALA A 91 -10.25 -10.99 -11.36
N TRP A 92 -9.59 -11.28 -10.24
CA TRP A 92 -8.63 -10.37 -9.59
C TRP A 92 -7.32 -11.05 -9.18
N ARG A 93 -6.24 -10.26 -9.16
CA ARG A 93 -4.94 -10.64 -8.57
C ARG A 93 -4.66 -9.70 -7.40
N LEU A 94 -4.69 -10.24 -6.19
CA LEU A 94 -4.34 -9.53 -4.97
C LEU A 94 -2.90 -9.84 -4.61
N ILE A 95 -2.06 -8.81 -4.49
CA ILE A 95 -0.63 -8.93 -4.25
C ILE A 95 -0.33 -8.33 -2.89
N GLY A 96 0.00 -9.17 -1.92
CA GLY A 96 0.42 -8.71 -0.58
C GLY A 96 1.91 -8.41 -0.56
N SER A 97 2.27 -7.15 -0.35
CA SER A 97 3.64 -6.68 -0.09
C SER A 97 3.72 -6.04 1.29
N GLN A 98 4.91 -6.02 1.89
CA GLN A 98 5.13 -5.40 3.19
C GLN A 98 5.17 -3.87 3.05
N THR A 99 5.85 -3.36 2.01
CA THR A 99 6.15 -1.95 1.81
C THR A 99 5.45 -1.39 0.57
N VAL A 100 5.26 -0.07 0.56
CA VAL A 100 4.62 0.65 -0.56
C VAL A 100 5.36 0.39 -1.88
N PHE A 101 4.59 0.00 -2.90
CA PHE A 101 5.06 -0.40 -4.23
C PHE A 101 5.15 0.79 -5.19
N SER A 102 4.12 1.64 -5.21
CA SER A 102 4.08 2.87 -6.00
C SER A 102 5.24 3.79 -5.60
N ARG A 103 5.63 4.68 -6.51
CA ARG A 103 6.66 5.66 -6.20
C ARG A 103 6.09 6.69 -5.22
N VAL A 104 6.89 7.06 -4.22
CA VAL A 104 6.58 8.13 -3.29
C VAL A 104 7.75 9.11 -3.29
N ASN A 105 7.62 10.15 -4.10
CA ASN A 105 8.45 11.34 -4.06
C ASN A 105 8.09 12.19 -2.84
N GLU A 106 8.98 12.20 -1.87
CA GLU A 106 8.82 12.92 -0.62
C GLU A 106 9.52 14.29 -0.65
N SER A 107 10.00 14.74 -1.81
CA SER A 107 10.82 15.95 -1.89
C SER A 107 10.12 17.22 -1.39
N ALA A 108 8.81 17.30 -1.59
CA ALA A 108 7.99 18.40 -1.09
C ALA A 108 7.85 18.39 0.45
N ALA A 109 8.02 17.23 1.09
CA ALA A 109 7.89 17.05 2.53
C ALA A 109 9.25 17.09 3.26
N TYR A 110 10.29 16.47 2.70
CA TYR A 110 11.59 16.27 3.36
C TYR A 110 12.79 16.89 2.63
N GLY A 111 12.58 17.49 1.46
CA GLY A 111 13.61 18.14 0.65
C GLY A 111 14.16 17.27 -0.48
N ASN A 112 14.99 17.84 -1.35
CA ASN A 112 15.39 17.19 -2.61
C ASN A 112 16.52 16.17 -2.51
N THR A 113 17.21 16.09 -1.37
CA THR A 113 18.27 15.10 -1.17
C THR A 113 17.63 13.78 -0.76
N ASN A 114 17.89 12.71 -1.51
CA ASN A 114 17.39 11.36 -1.21
C ASN A 114 15.86 11.33 -0.99
N PRO A 115 15.05 11.85 -1.93
CA PRO A 115 13.64 12.18 -1.67
C PRO A 115 12.70 10.96 -1.77
N LEU A 116 13.20 9.74 -1.58
CA LEU A 116 12.44 8.51 -1.75
C LEU A 116 12.68 7.58 -0.56
N ASP A 117 11.72 6.68 -0.29
CA ASP A 117 11.90 5.60 0.68
C ASP A 117 12.73 4.46 0.08
N TYR A 118 14.03 4.46 0.39
CA TYR A 118 14.97 3.45 -0.09
C TYR A 118 14.88 2.11 0.67
N ASP A 119 14.11 2.02 1.76
CA ASP A 119 13.69 0.76 2.37
C ASP A 119 12.37 0.21 1.78
N ALA A 120 11.65 0.99 0.98
CA ALA A 120 10.51 0.51 0.19
C ALA A 120 10.91 0.17 -1.26
N TRP A 121 9.92 0.02 -2.15
CA TRP A 121 10.16 -0.34 -3.56
C TRP A 121 10.90 0.75 -4.35
N ASP A 122 10.94 2.00 -3.86
CA ASP A 122 11.74 3.06 -4.47
C ASP A 122 13.27 2.84 -4.35
N GLY A 123 13.73 2.01 -3.42
CA GLY A 123 15.11 1.52 -3.37
C GLY A 123 15.44 0.35 -4.30
N TYR A 124 14.45 -0.15 -5.04
CA TYR A 124 14.54 -1.36 -5.86
C TYR A 124 13.85 -1.13 -7.22
N GLN A 125 14.11 0.02 -7.83
CA GLN A 125 13.41 0.54 -9.00
C GLN A 125 13.50 -0.42 -10.20
N ALA A 126 14.66 -1.05 -10.41
CA ALA A 126 14.83 -2.03 -11.48
C ALA A 126 13.92 -3.25 -11.28
N ASN A 127 13.76 -3.74 -10.04
CA ASN A 127 12.86 -4.86 -9.75
C ASN A 127 11.39 -4.43 -9.90
N ARG A 128 11.03 -3.24 -9.42
CA ARG A 128 9.68 -2.67 -9.64
C ARG A 128 9.37 -2.60 -11.13
N ASN A 129 10.28 -2.07 -11.93
CA ASN A 129 10.13 -1.94 -13.37
C ASN A 129 10.03 -3.30 -14.08
N ARG A 130 10.77 -4.34 -13.64
CA ARG A 130 10.57 -5.71 -14.14
C ARG A 130 9.17 -6.25 -13.84
N THR A 131 8.63 -5.95 -12.67
CA THR A 131 7.26 -6.33 -12.30
C THR A 131 6.22 -5.62 -13.16
N LEU A 132 6.32 -4.30 -13.27
CA LEU A 132 5.44 -3.47 -14.10
C LEU A 132 5.51 -3.90 -15.58
N SER A 133 6.72 -4.15 -16.08
CA SER A 133 6.99 -4.68 -17.42
C SER A 133 6.33 -6.04 -17.66
N HIS A 134 6.41 -6.96 -16.69
CA HIS A 134 5.75 -8.25 -16.79
C HIS A 134 4.22 -8.10 -16.90
N LEU A 135 3.62 -7.25 -16.06
CA LEU A 135 2.18 -7.00 -16.10
C LEU A 135 1.74 -6.37 -17.43
N TYR A 136 2.44 -5.33 -17.86
CA TYR A 136 2.12 -4.58 -19.08
C TYR A 136 2.28 -5.44 -20.34
N ASN A 137 3.44 -6.04 -20.54
CA ASN A 137 3.76 -6.79 -21.77
C ASN A 137 2.92 -8.06 -21.96
N ASN A 138 2.36 -8.61 -20.87
CA ASN A 138 1.50 -9.79 -20.92
C ASN A 138 0.00 -9.43 -20.79
N GLY A 139 -0.36 -8.14 -20.78
CA GLY A 139 -1.77 -7.70 -20.68
C GLY A 139 -2.46 -8.16 -19.39
N ILE A 140 -1.71 -8.25 -18.29
CA ILE A 140 -2.22 -8.75 -16.99
C ILE A 140 -2.87 -7.56 -16.26
N GLY A 141 -4.20 -7.50 -16.27
CA GLY A 141 -5.00 -6.51 -15.54
C GLY A 141 -5.61 -7.03 -14.24
N ASN A 142 -6.46 -6.20 -13.61
CA ASN A 142 -7.15 -6.42 -12.35
C ASN A 142 -6.19 -6.73 -11.19
N ASN A 143 -5.10 -5.98 -11.12
CA ASN A 143 -4.09 -6.08 -10.07
C ASN A 143 -4.41 -5.13 -8.93
N ILE A 144 -4.49 -5.67 -7.71
CA ILE A 144 -4.63 -4.92 -6.46
C ILE A 144 -3.40 -5.22 -5.61
N VAL A 145 -2.54 -4.23 -5.39
CA VAL A 145 -1.41 -4.33 -4.47
C VAL A 145 -1.87 -3.86 -3.09
N MET A 146 -1.51 -4.62 -2.06
CA MET A 146 -1.77 -4.30 -0.65
C MET A 146 -0.46 -4.15 0.09
N SER A 147 -0.30 -3.04 0.81
CA SER A 147 0.95 -2.68 1.47
C SER A 147 0.72 -2.10 2.87
N GLY A 148 1.80 -1.94 3.65
CA GLY A 148 1.78 -1.32 4.97
C GLY A 148 3.12 -0.67 5.29
N ASP A 149 3.69 -1.01 6.44
CA ASP A 149 5.02 -0.60 6.94
C ASP A 149 5.15 0.88 7.32
N SER A 150 4.74 1.81 6.45
CA SER A 150 5.01 3.24 6.61
C SER A 150 4.16 3.95 7.67
N HIS A 151 3.27 3.24 8.37
CA HIS A 151 2.33 3.81 9.35
C HIS A 151 1.38 4.91 8.81
N ALA A 152 1.12 4.95 7.51
CA ALA A 152 0.21 5.89 6.86
C ALA A 152 -0.67 5.16 5.84
N SER A 153 -1.82 5.75 5.52
CA SER A 153 -2.71 5.22 4.49
C SER A 153 -2.37 5.84 3.14
N TRP A 154 -2.27 5.02 2.10
CA TRP A 154 -1.95 5.46 0.73
C TRP A 154 -2.85 4.77 -0.26
N VAL A 155 -3.34 5.53 -1.24
CA VAL A 155 -4.13 5.00 -2.35
C VAL A 155 -3.63 5.59 -3.65
N SER A 156 -3.06 4.72 -4.48
CA SER A 156 -2.41 5.10 -5.74
C SER A 156 -2.94 4.25 -6.88
N ASP A 157 -3.08 4.87 -8.05
CA ASP A 157 -3.12 4.08 -9.29
C ASP A 157 -1.73 3.45 -9.51
N LEU A 158 -1.66 2.20 -9.95
CA LEU A 158 -0.38 1.55 -10.27
C LEU A 158 0.07 2.00 -11.66
N VAL A 159 1.22 2.64 -11.74
CA VAL A 159 1.68 3.32 -12.96
C VAL A 159 3.15 3.00 -13.23
N TRP A 160 3.48 2.73 -14.49
CA TRP A 160 4.87 2.68 -14.96
C TRP A 160 5.28 4.04 -15.52
N LEU A 161 5.65 4.94 -14.61
CA LEU A 161 5.82 6.38 -14.87
C LEU A 161 6.79 6.70 -16.03
N ASP A 162 7.84 5.90 -16.20
CA ASP A 162 8.87 6.12 -17.22
C ASP A 162 8.58 5.42 -18.56
N HIS A 163 7.41 4.81 -18.73
CA HIS A 163 7.04 4.04 -19.93
C HIS A 163 5.95 4.70 -20.75
N GLU A 164 4.76 4.95 -20.18
CA GLU A 164 3.65 5.65 -20.86
C GLU A 164 3.28 6.93 -20.10
N GLY A 165 2.76 7.94 -20.81
CA GLY A 165 2.26 9.16 -20.18
C GLY A 165 0.99 8.90 -19.37
N TYR A 166 1.10 8.82 -18.04
CA TYR A 166 -0.04 8.68 -17.15
C TYR A 166 -0.84 9.99 -17.02
N ASN A 167 -2.17 9.87 -16.96
CA ASN A 167 -3.06 11.02 -16.73
C ASN A 167 -3.74 10.89 -15.37
N SER A 168 -3.30 11.68 -14.39
CA SER A 168 -3.81 11.65 -13.01
C SER A 168 -5.31 11.95 -12.88
N THR A 169 -5.86 12.79 -13.76
CA THR A 169 -7.28 13.16 -13.74
C THR A 169 -8.16 12.00 -14.21
N SER A 170 -7.79 11.31 -15.29
CA SER A 170 -8.59 10.21 -15.86
C SER A 170 -8.18 8.81 -15.39
N GLY A 171 -6.99 8.67 -14.79
CA GLY A 171 -6.34 7.40 -14.45
C GLY A 171 -5.89 6.58 -15.67
N ASN A 172 -5.87 7.17 -16.87
CA ASN A 172 -5.44 6.45 -18.07
C ASN A 172 -3.96 6.06 -17.99
N ASN A 173 -3.64 4.88 -18.51
CA ASN A 173 -2.32 4.23 -18.45
C ASN A 173 -1.92 3.69 -17.06
N SER A 174 -2.90 3.52 -16.17
CA SER A 174 -2.73 2.68 -14.98
C SER A 174 -2.93 1.19 -15.30
N ILE A 175 -2.24 0.33 -14.55
CA ILE A 175 -2.26 -1.13 -14.70
C ILE A 175 -2.82 -1.87 -13.47
N GLY A 176 -3.40 -1.12 -12.52
CA GLY A 176 -3.95 -1.65 -11.28
C GLY A 176 -4.03 -0.57 -10.20
N VAL A 177 -4.24 -0.95 -8.95
CA VAL A 177 -4.34 -0.01 -7.82
C VAL A 177 -3.57 -0.54 -6.63
N GLU A 178 -2.92 0.35 -5.89
CA GLU A 178 -2.35 0.06 -4.59
C GLU A 178 -3.21 0.64 -3.47
N PHE A 179 -3.53 -0.22 -2.50
CA PHE A 179 -4.14 0.14 -1.22
C PHE A 179 -3.15 -0.18 -0.10
N ALA A 180 -2.57 0.85 0.50
CA ALA A 180 -1.69 0.70 1.65
C ALA A 180 -2.39 1.21 2.91
N GLY A 181 -2.31 0.44 4.00
CA GLY A 181 -2.95 0.75 5.27
C GLY A 181 -2.01 1.42 6.27
N SER A 182 -2.57 2.26 7.14
CA SER A 182 -1.83 2.77 8.30
C SER A 182 -1.52 1.66 9.31
N ALA A 183 -0.77 2.01 10.35
CA ALA A 183 -0.50 1.12 11.46
C ALA A 183 -1.74 0.94 12.35
N VAL A 184 -1.79 -0.21 13.02
CA VAL A 184 -2.77 -0.46 14.09
C VAL A 184 -2.50 0.47 15.28
N SER A 185 -1.23 0.67 15.66
CA SER A 185 -0.87 1.45 16.86
C SER A 185 0.46 2.19 16.79
N SER A 186 1.34 1.90 15.81
CA SER A 186 2.60 2.63 15.68
C SER A 186 2.36 4.09 15.30
N PRO A 187 3.16 5.06 15.78
CA PRO A 187 2.96 6.47 15.48
C PRO A 187 3.14 6.77 13.99
N CYS A 188 2.56 7.87 13.51
CA CYS A 188 2.74 8.30 12.13
C CYS A 188 4.23 8.55 11.79
N PRO A 189 4.57 8.70 10.49
CA PRO A 189 5.93 9.05 10.05
C PRO A 189 6.54 10.31 10.70
N TYR A 190 5.71 11.22 11.22
CA TYR A 190 6.16 12.45 11.89
C TYR A 190 6.29 12.30 13.42
N GLY A 191 6.10 11.09 13.94
CA GLY A 191 6.13 10.79 15.36
C GLY A 191 4.80 11.08 16.06
N GLN A 192 4.87 11.25 17.37
CA GLN A 192 3.70 11.51 18.23
C GLN A 192 3.37 13.01 18.29
N ASN A 193 2.15 13.33 18.70
CA ASN A 193 1.67 14.70 18.98
C ASN A 193 1.57 15.62 17.75
N ILE A 194 1.52 15.07 16.54
CA ILE A 194 1.15 15.87 15.37
C ILE A 194 -0.33 16.26 15.48
N THR A 195 -0.66 17.49 15.07
CA THR A 195 -2.06 17.89 14.94
C THR A 195 -2.64 17.37 13.64
N LEU A 196 -3.93 17.06 13.62
CA LEU A 196 -4.61 16.63 12.39
C LEU A 196 -4.45 17.64 11.24
N GLN A 197 -4.47 18.94 11.54
CA GLN A 197 -4.23 19.97 10.53
C GLN A 197 -2.83 19.88 9.92
N ALA A 198 -1.78 19.70 10.74
CA ALA A 198 -0.42 19.56 10.24
C ALA A 198 -0.25 18.28 9.42
N ALA A 199 -0.88 17.18 9.85
CA ALA A 199 -0.87 15.92 9.12
C ALA A 199 -1.55 16.05 7.74
N ASN A 200 -2.73 16.68 7.67
CA ASN A 200 -3.42 16.92 6.39
C ASN A 200 -2.60 17.81 5.45
N ASN A 201 -1.88 18.80 5.98
CA ASN A 201 -0.98 19.63 5.18
C ASN A 201 0.18 18.82 4.57
N ALA A 202 0.79 17.93 5.37
CA ALA A 202 1.85 17.03 4.90
C ALA A 202 1.33 16.04 3.85
N SER A 203 0.16 15.42 4.08
CA SER A 203 -0.52 14.59 3.09
C SER A 203 -0.79 15.35 1.79
N ASN A 204 -1.18 16.63 1.88
CA ASN A 204 -1.40 17.47 0.70
C ASN A 204 -0.11 17.69 -0.11
N TRP A 205 1.04 17.89 0.55
CA TRP A 205 2.33 17.99 -0.14
C TRP A 205 2.70 16.69 -0.86
N LEU A 206 2.57 15.55 -0.17
CA LEU A 206 2.87 14.23 -0.74
C LEU A 206 1.99 13.92 -1.94
N VAL A 207 0.67 14.12 -1.82
CA VAL A 207 -0.28 13.91 -2.91
C VAL A 207 0.09 14.79 -4.11
N HIS A 208 0.42 16.07 -3.93
CA HIS A 208 0.73 16.94 -5.07
C HIS A 208 2.13 16.74 -5.65
N ALA A 209 3.04 16.07 -4.94
CA ALA A 209 4.37 15.70 -5.43
C ALA A 209 4.39 14.41 -6.28
N ASN A 210 3.30 13.63 -6.28
CA ASN A 210 3.20 12.30 -6.87
C ASN A 210 1.95 12.14 -7.72
N ASP A 211 2.05 12.09 -9.05
CA ASP A 211 0.89 12.13 -9.95
C ASP A 211 -0.10 10.98 -9.74
N GLU A 212 0.41 9.78 -9.46
CA GLU A 212 -0.33 8.54 -9.26
C GLU A 212 -0.98 8.44 -7.88
N LEU A 213 -0.43 9.12 -6.85
CA LEU A 213 -0.96 9.13 -5.50
C LEU A 213 -2.27 9.92 -5.45
N GLN A 214 -3.39 9.23 -5.28
CA GLN A 214 -4.73 9.83 -5.34
C GLN A 214 -5.27 10.23 -3.96
N TRP A 215 -4.87 9.51 -2.91
CA TRP A 215 -5.18 9.87 -1.53
C TRP A 215 -4.08 9.44 -0.58
N ASN A 216 -3.84 10.26 0.44
CA ASN A 216 -2.97 9.92 1.55
C ASN A 216 -3.54 10.48 2.85
N ASP A 217 -3.48 9.68 3.91
CA ASP A 217 -3.73 10.10 5.29
C ASP A 217 -2.62 9.58 6.19
N ILE A 218 -1.83 10.50 6.75
CA ILE A 218 -0.77 10.14 7.69
C ILE A 218 -1.23 10.18 9.15
N TYR A 219 -2.44 10.68 9.43
CA TYR A 219 -2.84 10.99 10.81
C TYR A 219 -3.45 9.81 11.54
N TYR A 220 -4.47 9.17 10.96
CA TYR A 220 -5.25 8.17 11.69
C TYR A 220 -4.56 6.81 11.68
N ARG A 221 -4.58 6.16 12.84
CA ARG A 221 -4.29 4.73 12.99
C ARG A 221 -5.56 3.95 12.73
N GLY A 222 -5.44 2.74 12.22
CA GLY A 222 -6.61 1.95 11.91
C GLY A 222 -6.33 0.86 10.88
N TYR A 223 -7.30 0.65 10.00
CA TYR A 223 -7.30 -0.45 9.05
C TYR A 223 -8.14 -0.10 7.82
N PHE A 224 -8.12 -0.97 6.82
CA PHE A 224 -9.06 -0.91 5.71
C PHE A 224 -9.64 -2.28 5.43
N GLU A 225 -10.84 -2.29 4.86
CA GLU A 225 -11.53 -3.49 4.42
C GLU A 225 -11.56 -3.54 2.89
N LEU A 226 -11.27 -4.70 2.32
CA LEU A 226 -11.51 -4.98 0.91
C LEU A 226 -12.77 -5.81 0.74
N HIS A 227 -13.73 -5.28 0.00
CA HIS A 227 -14.91 -6.00 -0.44
C HIS A 227 -14.75 -6.32 -1.92
N ILE A 228 -14.77 -7.61 -2.26
CA ILE A 228 -14.36 -8.11 -3.58
C ILE A 228 -15.51 -8.92 -4.17
N ASN A 229 -15.96 -8.52 -5.34
CA ASN A 229 -16.87 -9.30 -6.17
C ASN A 229 -16.35 -9.34 -7.62
N TYR A 230 -17.08 -9.95 -8.54
CA TYR A 230 -16.63 -10.10 -9.93
C TYR A 230 -16.59 -8.78 -10.71
N ASP A 231 -17.40 -7.81 -10.31
CA ASP A 231 -17.61 -6.54 -11.01
C ASP A 231 -16.71 -5.43 -10.46
N GLU A 232 -16.35 -5.49 -9.18
CA GLU A 232 -15.54 -4.46 -8.52
C GLU A 232 -14.83 -4.93 -7.24
N VAL A 233 -13.81 -4.15 -6.87
CA VAL A 233 -13.17 -4.15 -5.56
C VAL A 233 -13.45 -2.80 -4.90
N THR A 234 -13.91 -2.78 -3.66
CA THR A 234 -13.98 -1.56 -2.86
C THR A 234 -13.05 -1.63 -1.65
N ALA A 235 -12.35 -0.52 -1.37
CA ALA A 235 -11.50 -0.36 -0.20
C ALA A 235 -12.08 0.72 0.72
N ASN A 236 -12.50 0.33 1.92
CA ASN A 236 -13.08 1.23 2.92
C ASN A 236 -12.07 1.42 4.05
N TYR A 237 -11.60 2.66 4.23
CA TYR A 237 -10.59 3.02 5.23
C TYR A 237 -11.24 3.52 6.51
N PHE A 238 -10.78 3.00 7.64
CA PHE A 238 -11.28 3.35 8.97
C PHE A 238 -10.13 3.83 9.87
N GLY A 239 -10.39 4.91 10.59
CA GLY A 239 -9.48 5.51 11.56
C GLY A 239 -10.02 5.38 12.97
N MET A 240 -9.15 5.15 13.94
CA MET A 240 -9.49 5.17 15.36
C MET A 240 -9.42 6.62 15.86
N PRO A 241 -10.45 7.15 16.54
CA PRO A 241 -10.40 8.51 17.10
C PRO A 241 -9.29 8.65 18.15
N THR A 242 -8.99 7.57 18.89
CA THR A 242 -7.84 7.49 19.79
C THR A 242 -7.38 6.04 19.92
N ILE A 243 -6.07 5.86 20.07
CA ILE A 243 -5.43 4.57 20.37
C ILE A 243 -4.87 4.49 21.81
N ILE A 244 -4.98 5.58 22.60
CA ILE A 244 -4.46 5.62 23.98
C ILE A 244 -5.25 4.68 24.88
N ASN A 245 -6.58 4.75 24.78
CA ASN A 245 -7.50 4.01 25.62
C ASN A 245 -8.27 3.00 24.77
N ARG A 246 -8.50 1.81 25.30
CA ARG A 246 -9.35 0.82 24.65
C ARG A 246 -10.75 1.39 24.42
N ASN A 247 -11.21 1.35 23.19
CA ASN A 247 -12.54 1.76 22.76
C ASN A 247 -12.93 0.96 21.50
N PRO A 248 -14.23 0.84 21.20
CA PRO A 248 -14.73 0.20 19.99
C PRO A 248 -15.05 1.22 18.88
N ASP A 249 -14.47 2.42 18.93
CA ASP A 249 -14.91 3.56 18.12
C ASP A 249 -14.09 3.67 16.84
N GLU A 250 -14.74 3.96 15.72
CA GLU A 250 -14.09 4.13 14.42
C GLU A 250 -14.69 5.31 13.62
N ILE A 251 -13.88 5.88 12.73
CA ILE A 251 -14.24 6.96 11.81
C ILE A 251 -14.04 6.44 10.40
N SER A 252 -15.07 6.53 9.55
CA SER A 252 -14.95 6.22 8.12
C SER A 252 -14.14 7.33 7.43
N LEU A 253 -12.91 7.02 6.99
CA LEU A 253 -11.99 8.01 6.44
C LEU A 253 -12.23 8.28 4.96
N ALA A 254 -12.27 7.22 4.17
CA ALA A 254 -12.35 7.29 2.71
C ALA A 254 -12.78 5.94 2.14
N ASN A 255 -13.49 5.95 1.01
CA ASN A 255 -13.94 4.74 0.33
C ASN A 255 -13.56 4.80 -1.14
N PHE A 256 -12.95 3.75 -1.67
CA PHE A 256 -12.44 3.69 -3.03
C PHE A 256 -13.03 2.51 -3.77
N THR A 257 -13.19 2.64 -5.08
CA THR A 257 -13.74 1.58 -5.94
C THR A 257 -12.83 1.37 -7.14
N VAL A 258 -12.62 0.12 -7.52
CA VAL A 258 -11.94 -0.30 -8.75
C VAL A 258 -12.90 -1.18 -9.52
N LYS A 259 -13.31 -0.76 -10.71
CA LYS A 259 -14.17 -1.57 -11.57
C LYS A 259 -13.35 -2.63 -12.31
N SER A 260 -13.92 -3.81 -12.46
CA SER A 260 -13.29 -4.91 -13.21
C SER A 260 -12.96 -4.46 -14.64
N GLY A 261 -11.73 -4.74 -15.08
CA GLY A 261 -11.19 -4.35 -16.37
C GLY A 261 -10.73 -2.89 -16.46
N ALA A 262 -11.00 -2.04 -15.46
CA ALA A 262 -10.63 -0.62 -15.52
C ALA A 262 -9.15 -0.37 -15.21
N ASN A 263 -8.52 -1.22 -14.38
CA ASN A 263 -7.11 -1.10 -13.94
C ASN A 263 -6.76 0.23 -13.28
N LYS A 264 -7.73 0.92 -12.70
CA LYS A 264 -7.59 2.24 -12.06
C LYS A 264 -8.72 2.49 -11.09
N LEU A 265 -8.52 3.44 -10.18
CA LEU A 265 -9.57 3.93 -9.29
C LEU A 265 -10.72 4.55 -10.10
N GLN A 266 -11.96 4.27 -9.69
CA GLN A 266 -13.14 4.92 -10.22
C GLN A 266 -13.05 6.43 -9.99
N ARG A 267 -13.36 7.21 -11.04
CA ARG A 267 -13.39 8.67 -10.98
C ARG A 267 -14.83 9.18 -10.83
N PRO A 268 -15.08 10.27 -10.08
CA PRO A 268 -14.12 10.96 -9.21
C PRO A 268 -13.65 10.06 -8.05
N VAL A 269 -12.36 10.15 -7.71
CA VAL A 269 -11.76 9.31 -6.65
C VAL A 269 -12.47 9.58 -5.33
N ALA A 270 -12.86 8.52 -4.62
CA ALA A 270 -13.63 8.59 -3.38
C ALA A 270 -14.93 9.43 -3.46
N GLY A 271 -15.53 9.55 -4.65
CA GLY A 271 -16.68 10.45 -4.85
C GLY A 271 -16.33 11.94 -4.75
N GLY A 272 -15.03 12.29 -4.71
CA GLY A 272 -14.51 13.64 -4.60
C GLY A 272 -14.43 14.17 -3.17
N ILE A 273 -14.68 13.34 -2.15
CA ILE A 273 -14.72 13.77 -0.75
C ILE A 273 -14.13 12.69 0.17
N VAL A 274 -13.34 13.14 1.15
CA VAL A 274 -12.81 12.29 2.24
C VAL A 274 -12.93 13.01 3.57
N GLU A 275 -12.93 12.25 4.66
CA GLU A 275 -12.99 12.77 6.03
C GLU A 275 -11.64 13.37 6.47
N SER A 276 -10.52 12.76 6.04
CA SER A 276 -9.17 13.11 6.49
C SER A 276 -8.11 12.95 5.38
N GLY A 277 -6.91 13.48 5.62
CA GLY A 277 -5.77 13.38 4.74
C GLY A 277 -5.81 14.41 3.62
N ALA A 278 -5.49 14.00 2.39
CA ALA A 278 -5.60 14.81 1.20
C ALA A 278 -6.01 13.96 -0.01
N LEU A 279 -6.93 14.50 -0.83
CA LEU A 279 -7.28 13.96 -2.15
C LEU A 279 -6.55 14.75 -3.25
N LYS A 280 -6.11 14.06 -4.30
CA LYS A 280 -5.50 14.69 -5.49
C LYS A 280 -6.45 15.68 -6.16
N ILE A 281 -7.70 15.27 -6.36
CA ILE A 281 -8.78 16.11 -6.89
C ILE A 281 -10.01 15.85 -6.02
N GLY A 282 -10.42 16.85 -5.26
CA GLY A 282 -11.56 16.73 -4.35
C GLY A 282 -11.40 17.63 -3.13
N GLN A 283 -12.09 17.27 -2.06
CA GLN A 283 -12.13 18.06 -0.82
C GLN A 283 -12.03 17.15 0.40
N VAL A 284 -11.41 17.68 1.45
CA VAL A 284 -11.43 17.08 2.78
C VAL A 284 -12.56 17.75 3.57
N LYS A 285 -13.51 16.95 4.05
CA LYS A 285 -14.64 17.43 4.87
C LYS A 285 -14.70 16.61 6.15
N GLN A 286 -13.99 17.09 7.14
CA GLN A 286 -13.96 16.49 8.46
C GLN A 286 -15.30 16.71 9.19
N THR A 287 -15.90 15.62 9.66
CA THR A 287 -17.15 15.56 10.42
C THR A 287 -16.94 15.02 11.84
N ASN A 288 -15.85 14.29 12.08
CA ASN A 288 -15.60 13.45 13.26
C ASN A 288 -16.74 12.47 13.57
N ALA A 289 -17.55 12.13 12.57
CA ALA A 289 -18.62 11.15 12.72
C ALA A 289 -17.99 9.79 13.06
N THR A 290 -18.26 9.35 14.28
CA THR A 290 -17.63 8.19 14.89
C THR A 290 -18.70 7.15 15.19
N ASN A 291 -18.46 5.92 14.76
CA ASN A 291 -19.31 4.78 15.01
C ASN A 291 -18.75 3.96 16.16
N ASN A 292 -19.57 3.68 17.17
CA ASN A 292 -19.24 2.70 18.18
C ASN A 292 -19.58 1.30 17.63
N THR A 293 -18.58 0.52 17.23
CA THR A 293 -18.79 -0.76 16.53
C THR A 293 -19.48 -1.85 17.36
N GLU A 294 -19.46 -1.73 18.70
CA GLU A 294 -20.16 -2.65 19.60
C GLU A 294 -21.67 -2.38 19.65
N THR A 295 -22.09 -1.12 19.54
CA THR A 295 -23.48 -0.70 19.73
C THR A 295 -24.17 -0.21 18.45
N GLY A 296 -23.40 0.17 17.44
CA GLY A 296 -23.86 0.83 16.21
C GLY A 296 -24.30 2.29 16.40
N VAL A 297 -24.05 2.89 17.56
CA VAL A 297 -24.43 4.27 17.86
C VAL A 297 -23.39 5.24 17.28
N TRP A 298 -23.88 6.26 16.57
CA TRP A 298 -23.05 7.33 16.01
C TRP A 298 -22.97 8.54 16.93
N PHE A 299 -21.79 9.12 17.06
CA PHE A 299 -21.52 10.35 17.80
C PHE A 299 -20.42 11.18 17.13
N VAL A 300 -20.14 12.38 17.64
CA VAL A 300 -19.06 13.25 17.15
C VAL A 300 -17.90 13.20 18.15
N SER A 301 -16.76 12.64 17.75
CA SER A 301 -15.57 12.62 18.61
C SER A 301 -14.80 13.95 18.57
N GLN A 302 -14.01 14.22 19.60
CA GLN A 302 -13.27 15.49 19.77
C GLN A 302 -11.75 15.30 19.89
N ALA A 303 -11.23 14.11 19.58
CA ALA A 303 -9.78 13.91 19.53
C ALA A 303 -9.20 14.67 18.33
N ASN A 304 -8.23 15.54 18.57
CA ASN A 304 -7.64 16.42 17.57
C ASN A 304 -6.10 16.45 17.58
N VAL A 305 -5.48 15.63 18.40
CA VAL A 305 -4.02 15.41 18.46
C VAL A 305 -3.74 13.92 18.43
N GLU A 306 -2.76 13.51 17.61
CA GLU A 306 -2.32 12.11 17.57
C GLU A 306 -1.57 11.82 18.88
N ASP A 307 -2.28 11.28 19.86
CA ASP A 307 -1.76 11.15 21.21
C ASP A 307 -1.31 9.71 21.53
N ILE A 308 -0.13 9.64 22.15
CA ILE A 308 0.32 8.69 23.16
C ILE A 308 0.76 9.52 24.37
#